data_AF-F9ELL1-F1
#
_entry.id   AF-F9ELL1-F1
#
_cell.length_a   1.000
_cell.length_b   1.000
_cell.length_c   1.000
_cell.angle_alpha   90.00
_cell.angle_beta   90.00
_cell.angle_gamma   90.00
#
_symmetry.space_group_name_H-M   'P 1'
#
loop_
_entity.id
_entity.type
_entity.pdbx_description
1 polymer ?
#
loop_
_entity_poly.entity_id
_entity_poly.type
_entity_poly.pdbx_seq_one_letter_code
_entity_poly.pdbx_strand_id
1 'polypeptide(L)'
;MDSIKEKGDILASVLYNVKRGMNSIKAYDFYNNKEVEIELDPLINPNENLDRIYKRYNKVKRGLTNAIRREKEVKEEIAYVESSLLFIENS
;
A
#
# COMPACT_ATOMS: atom_id res chain seq x y z
N MET A 1 2.27 5.13 0.51
CA MET A 1 0.97 4.43 0.38
C MET A 1 0.21 5.00 -0.81
N ASP A 2 0.18 6.32 -0.91
CA ASP A 2 -0.44 7.05 -2.02
C ASP A 2 0.21 6.72 -3.37
N SER A 3 1.55 6.66 -3.44
CA SER A 3 2.26 6.27 -4.67
C SER A 3 1.82 4.92 -5.31
N ILE A 4 1.38 3.92 -4.51
CA ILE A 4 0.89 2.65 -5.08
C ILE A 4 -0.51 2.84 -5.66
N LYS A 5 -1.36 3.62 -4.99
CA LYS A 5 -2.69 3.96 -5.47
C LYS A 5 -2.59 4.84 -6.71
N GLU A 6 -1.78 5.89 -6.68
CA GLU A 6 -1.49 6.78 -7.81
C GLU A 6 -1.02 5.98 -9.03
N LYS A 7 -0.09 5.02 -8.85
CA LYS A 7 0.33 4.12 -9.94
C LYS A 7 -0.84 3.32 -10.53
N GLY A 8 -1.78 2.88 -9.68
CA GLY A 8 -3.00 2.20 -10.11
C GLY A 8 -3.93 3.13 -10.88
N ASP A 9 -4.15 4.33 -10.37
CA ASP A 9 -5.03 5.34 -10.98
C ASP A 9 -4.46 5.82 -12.34
N ILE A 10 -3.13 5.98 -12.44
CA ILE A 10 -2.43 6.29 -13.70
C ILE A 10 -2.54 5.12 -14.69
N LEU A 11 -2.33 3.88 -14.26
CA LEU A 11 -2.48 2.73 -15.15
C LEU A 11 -3.94 2.58 -15.65
N ALA A 12 -4.91 2.84 -14.76
CA ALA A 12 -6.33 2.79 -15.10
C ALA A 12 -6.70 3.81 -16.18
N SER A 13 -6.10 5.00 -16.17
CA SER A 13 -6.37 6.06 -17.16
C SER A 13 -5.93 5.69 -18.58
N VAL A 14 -4.90 4.85 -18.72
CA VAL A 14 -4.38 4.39 -20.01
C VAL A 14 -4.70 2.92 -20.31
N LEU A 15 -5.55 2.27 -19.51
CA LEU A 15 -5.74 0.81 -19.55
C LEU A 15 -6.18 0.29 -20.93
N TYR A 16 -7.01 1.06 -21.65
CA TYR A 16 -7.45 0.71 -23.00
C TYR A 16 -6.30 0.63 -24.02
N ASN A 17 -5.18 1.30 -23.76
CA ASN A 17 -3.99 1.27 -24.59
C ASN A 17 -3.06 0.09 -24.25
N VAL A 18 -3.30 -0.57 -23.11
CA VAL A 18 -2.47 -1.69 -22.63
C VAL A 18 -2.91 -2.99 -23.29
N LYS A 19 -1.97 -3.68 -23.92
CA LYS A 19 -2.18 -4.98 -24.57
C LYS A 19 -1.48 -6.09 -23.79
N ARG A 20 -2.01 -7.30 -23.88
CA ARG A 20 -1.36 -8.49 -23.33
C ARG A 20 0.01 -8.69 -23.97
N GLY A 21 1.00 -9.09 -23.19
CA GLY A 21 2.38 -9.28 -23.63
C GLY A 21 3.27 -8.03 -23.54
N MET A 22 2.75 -6.88 -23.10
CA MET A 22 3.55 -5.68 -22.86
C MET A 22 4.30 -5.78 -21.53
N ASN A 23 5.58 -5.40 -21.53
CA ASN A 23 6.41 -5.31 -20.32
C ASN A 23 6.27 -3.96 -19.60
N SER A 24 5.88 -2.91 -20.32
CA SER A 24 5.68 -1.58 -19.78
C SER A 24 4.75 -0.75 -20.66
N ILE A 25 4.23 0.35 -20.12
CA ILE A 25 3.47 1.37 -20.84
C ILE A 25 3.89 2.77 -20.36
N LYS A 26 4.01 3.72 -21.29
CA LYS A 26 4.18 5.15 -20.95
C LYS A 26 2.82 5.77 -20.65
N ALA A 27 2.74 6.52 -19.56
CA ALA A 27 1.52 7.17 -19.11
C ALA A 27 1.83 8.54 -18.50
N TYR A 28 0.88 9.46 -18.62
CA TYR A 28 0.98 10.76 -18.00
C TYR A 28 0.60 10.67 -16.50
N ASP A 29 1.55 10.98 -15.63
CA ASP A 29 1.34 11.15 -14.19
C ASP A 29 0.70 12.52 -13.93
N PHE A 30 -0.61 12.51 -13.75
CA PHE A 30 -1.41 13.70 -13.46
C PHE A 30 -1.29 14.20 -12.01
N TYR A 31 -0.61 13.47 -11.12
CA TYR A 31 -0.31 13.94 -9.76
C TYR A 31 0.96 14.80 -9.74
N ASN A 32 1.96 14.43 -10.55
CA ASN A 32 3.27 15.09 -10.57
C ASN A 32 3.56 15.85 -11.88
N ASN A 33 2.61 15.90 -12.82
CA ASN A 33 2.72 16.54 -14.14
C ASN A 33 3.95 16.11 -14.94
N LYS A 34 4.16 14.80 -15.07
CA LYS A 34 5.30 14.22 -15.80
C LYS A 34 4.93 12.93 -16.52
N GLU A 35 5.68 12.58 -17.55
CA GLU A 35 5.58 11.26 -18.16
C GLU A 35 6.26 10.21 -17.26
N VAL A 36 5.59 9.08 -17.04
CA VAL A 36 6.10 7.95 -16.28
C VAL A 36 5.98 6.66 -17.08
N GLU A 37 6.86 5.71 -16.78
CA GLU A 37 6.78 4.36 -17.32
C GLU A 37 6.27 3.40 -16.24
N ILE A 38 5.18 2.71 -16.54
CA ILE A 38 4.55 1.72 -15.67
C ILE A 38 4.93 0.34 -16.15
N GLU A 39 5.70 -0.39 -15.35
CA GLU A 39 5.98 -1.81 -15.57
C GLU A 39 4.73 -2.66 -15.44
N LEU A 40 4.63 -3.65 -16.33
CA LEU A 40 3.55 -4.62 -16.46
C LEU A 40 4.12 -6.03 -16.47
N ASP A 41 3.34 -6.99 -16.00
CA ASP A 41 3.61 -8.40 -16.22
C ASP A 41 3.00 -8.82 -17.57
N PRO A 42 3.82 -9.24 -18.55
CA PRO A 42 3.36 -9.60 -19.89
C PRO A 42 2.53 -10.88 -19.92
N LEU A 43 2.64 -11.75 -18.91
CA LEU A 43 2.00 -13.07 -18.88
C LEU A 43 0.51 -12.98 -18.53
N ILE A 44 0.13 -11.93 -17.80
CA ILE A 44 -1.23 -11.68 -17.32
C ILE A 44 -1.94 -10.63 -18.18
N ASN A 45 -3.26 -10.55 -18.06
CA ASN A 45 -4.03 -9.59 -18.84
C ASN A 45 -3.93 -8.15 -18.25
N PRO A 46 -4.30 -7.10 -19.00
CA PRO A 46 -4.20 -5.71 -18.53
C PRO A 46 -4.98 -5.43 -17.23
N ASN A 47 -6.19 -5.99 -17.10
CA ASN A 47 -6.99 -5.84 -15.88
C ASN A 47 -6.32 -6.54 -14.68
N GLU A 48 -5.71 -7.71 -14.88
CA GLU A 48 -4.96 -8.41 -13.83
C GLU A 48 -3.73 -7.62 -13.36
N ASN A 49 -3.05 -6.90 -14.28
CA ASN A 49 -1.97 -5.98 -13.92
C ASN A 49 -2.48 -4.86 -13.01
N LEU A 50 -3.61 -4.23 -13.36
CA LEU A 50 -4.24 -3.19 -12.55
C LEU A 50 -4.69 -3.73 -11.18
N ASP A 51 -5.35 -4.88 -11.17
CA ASP A 51 -5.80 -5.56 -9.95
C ASP A 51 -4.63 -5.90 -9.02
N ARG A 52 -3.48 -6.31 -9.55
CA ARG A 52 -2.29 -6.56 -8.73
C ARG A 52 -1.82 -5.31 -8.00
N ILE A 53 -1.84 -4.15 -8.66
CA ILE A 53 -1.47 -2.87 -8.03
C ILE A 53 -2.44 -2.54 -6.89
N TYR A 54 -3.75 -2.63 -7.13
CA TYR A 54 -4.75 -2.36 -6.09
C TYR A 54 -4.72 -3.39 -4.95
N LYS A 55 -4.48 -4.68 -5.24
CA LYS A 55 -4.27 -5.71 -4.21
C LYS A 55 -3.07 -5.38 -3.33
N ARG A 56 -1.96 -4.92 -3.92
CA ARG A 56 -0.78 -4.47 -3.17
C ARG A 56 -1.09 -3.26 -2.30
N TYR A 57 -1.76 -2.25 -2.84
CA TYR A 57 -2.21 -1.07 -2.07
C TYR A 57 -3.07 -1.48 -0.88
N ASN A 58 -4.09 -2.32 -1.10
CA ASN A 58 -4.99 -2.78 -0.04
C ASN A 58 -4.26 -3.63 1.01
N LYS A 59 -3.26 -4.44 0.62
CA LYS A 59 -2.42 -5.18 1.57
C LYS A 59 -1.64 -4.25 2.48
N VAL A 60 -0.99 -3.23 1.92
CA VAL A 60 -0.23 -2.23 2.69
C VAL A 60 -1.16 -1.45 3.61
N LYS A 61 -2.32 -1.00 3.12
CA LYS A 61 -3.34 -0.31 3.91
C LYS A 61 -3.76 -1.11 5.14
N ARG A 62 -4.14 -2.38 4.94
CA ARG A 62 -4.53 -3.27 6.04
C ARG A 62 -3.38 -3.49 7.03
N GLY A 63 -2.16 -3.68 6.52
CA GLY A 63 -0.97 -3.82 7.35
C GLY A 63 -0.74 -2.62 8.26
N LEU A 64 -0.82 -1.40 7.71
CA LEU A 64 -0.67 -0.16 8.47
C LEU A 64 -1.75 -0.02 9.54
N THR A 65 -3.02 -0.24 9.19
CA THR A 65 -4.13 -0.19 10.17
C THR A 65 -3.90 -1.18 11.32
N ASN A 66 -3.47 -2.40 11.01
CA ASN A 66 -3.18 -3.40 12.03
C ASN A 66 -1.97 -3.01 12.90
N ALA A 67 -0.91 -2.46 12.30
CA ALA A 67 0.27 -2.01 13.03
C ALA A 67 -0.06 -0.90 14.02
N ILE A 68 -0.83 0.12 13.62
CA ILE A 68 -1.27 1.22 14.49
C ILE A 68 -2.10 0.68 15.66
N ARG A 69 -3.02 -0.25 15.40
CA ARG A 69 -3.81 -0.89 16.47
C ARG A 69 -2.90 -1.63 17.46
N ARG A 70 -1.95 -2.43 16.97
CA ARG A 70 -1.04 -3.20 17.82
C ARG A 70 -0.09 -2.32 18.61
N GLU A 71 0.39 -1.22 18.03
CA GLU A 71 1.22 -0.25 18.73
C GLU A 71 0.47 0.33 19.94
N LYS A 72 -0.79 0.69 19.76
CA LYS A 72 -1.64 1.17 20.85
C LYS A 72 -1.81 0.11 21.95
N GLU A 73 -2.18 -1.10 21.59
CA GLU A 73 -2.36 -2.22 22.55
C GLU A 73 -1.09 -2.48 23.36
N VAL A 74 0.08 -2.49 22.70
CA VAL A 74 1.37 -2.71 23.37
C VAL A 74 1.71 -1.56 24.32
N LYS A 75 1.44 -0.30 23.95
CA LYS A 75 1.65 0.84 24.85
C LYS A 75 0.75 0.77 26.09
N GLU A 76 -0.49 0.34 25.92
CA GLU A 76 -1.43 0.13 27.04
C GLU A 76 -0.96 -1.02 27.95
N GLU A 77 -0.46 -2.12 27.37
CA GLU A 77 0.15 -3.22 28.14
C GLU A 77 1.40 -2.78 28.91
N ILE A 78 2.29 -2.00 28.29
CA ILE A 78 3.49 -1.46 28.95
C ILE A 78 3.08 -0.61 30.16
N ALA A 79 2.17 0.34 29.97
CA ALA A 79 1.70 1.21 31.05
C ALA A 79 1.08 0.41 32.21
N TYR A 80 0.34 -0.65 31.90
CA TYR A 80 -0.22 -1.55 32.90
C TYR A 80 0.87 -2.27 33.71
N VAL A 81 1.88 -2.83 33.04
CA VAL A 81 3.00 -3.52 33.71
C VAL A 81 3.81 -2.55 34.56
N GLU A 82 4.09 -1.35 34.07
CA GLU A 82 4.80 -0.29 34.82
C GLU A 82 4.04 0.11 36.08
N SER A 83 2.72 0.32 35.99
CA SER A 83 1.90 0.64 37.18
C SER A 83 1.89 -0.48 38.23
N SER A 84 1.87 -1.73 37.77
CA SER A 84 1.90 -2.91 38.65
C SER A 84 3.25 -3.03 39.37
N LEU A 85 4.35 -2.78 38.66
CA LEU A 85 5.69 -2.74 39.24
C LEU A 85 5.79 -1.64 40.30
N LEU A 86 5.34 -0.42 39.98
CA LEU A 86 5.35 0.70 40.91
C LEU A 86 4.55 0.42 42.19
N PHE A 87 3.42 -0.27 42.07
CA PHE A 87 2.64 -0.69 43.23
C PHE A 87 3.42 -1.66 44.13
N ILE A 88 4.10 -2.64 43.55
CA ILE A 88 4.93 -3.61 44.28
C ILE A 88 6.12 -2.92 44.95
N GLU A 89 6.77 -1.97 44.26
CA GLU A 89 7.94 -1.25 44.81
C GLU A 89 7.61 -0.33 45.98
N ASN A 90 6.37 0.18 46.03
CA ASN A 90 5.90 1.07 47.09
C ASN A 90 5.07 0.36 48.18
N SER A 91 4.93 -0.97 48.10
CA SER A 91 4.28 -1.82 49.11
C SER A 91 5.29 -2.39 50.09
#